data_AF-A0A162YAJ0-F1
#
_entry.id   AF-A0A162YAJ0-F1
#
_cell.length_a   1.000
_cell.length_b   1.000
_cell.length_c   1.000
_cell.angle_alpha   90.00
_cell.angle_beta   90.00
_cell.angle_gamma   90.00
#
_symmetry.space_group_name_H-M   'P 1'
#
loop_
_entity.id
_entity.type
_entity.pdbx_description
1 polymer ?
#
loop_
_entity_poly.entity_id
_entity_poly.type
_entity_poly.pdbx_seq_one_letter_code
_entity_poly.pdbx_strand_id
1 'polypeptide(L)'
;MSSSNTVNKEIDNFSIHGNSIKEVYDVPMSAINRPIPSQLDKQKVENMKQVLQIPGREEELTPIDVHHVKHKGQDYYFAFGGCHRWAASKELGRDTIRAKLIETPASVISTYMGASSPFRE
;
A
#
# COMPACT_ATOMS: atom_id res chain seq x y z
N MET A 1 40.84 -6.51 11.65
CA MET A 1 39.56 -7.07 12.13
C MET A 1 38.48 -6.07 11.78
N SER A 2 37.75 -6.34 10.69
CA SER A 2 36.79 -5.41 10.11
C SER A 2 35.55 -5.33 10.98
N SER A 3 35.33 -4.17 11.60
CA SER A 3 34.11 -3.87 12.34
C SER A 3 32.97 -3.69 11.34
N SER A 4 32.05 -4.64 11.34
CA SER A 4 30.81 -4.58 10.56
C SER A 4 29.95 -3.41 11.04
N ASN A 5 29.87 -2.36 10.24
CA ASN A 5 28.90 -1.28 10.42
C ASN A 5 27.51 -1.82 10.05
N THR A 6 26.72 -2.20 11.05
CA THR A 6 25.30 -2.51 10.88
C THR A 6 24.55 -1.18 10.71
N VAL A 7 24.38 -0.75 9.47
CA VAL A 7 23.46 0.34 9.13
C VAL A 7 22.05 -0.19 9.41
N ASN A 8 21.43 0.28 10.49
CA ASN A 8 19.99 0.11 10.74
C ASN A 8 19.24 0.69 9.54
N LYS A 9 18.76 -0.20 8.67
CA LYS A 9 18.04 0.16 7.47
C LYS A 9 16.60 0.43 7.88
N GLU A 10 16.25 1.70 8.05
CA GLU A 10 14.86 2.12 8.21
C GLU A 10 14.08 1.68 6.97
N ILE A 11 13.33 0.58 7.11
CA ILE A 11 12.31 0.20 6.17
C ILE A 11 11.12 1.11 6.48
N ASP A 12 10.81 2.05 5.59
CA ASP A 12 9.72 3.01 5.75
C ASP A 12 8.37 2.29 5.92
N ASN A 13 8.01 2.06 7.18
CA ASN A 13 6.83 1.34 7.61
C ASN A 13 5.65 2.27 7.93
N PHE A 14 5.67 3.52 7.46
CA PHE A 14 4.62 4.48 7.78
C PHE A 14 3.29 4.19 7.07
N SER A 15 2.21 4.16 7.85
CA SER A 15 0.80 4.18 7.45
C SER A 15 0.14 5.32 8.22
N ILE A 16 -0.61 6.18 7.54
CA ILE A 16 -1.17 7.40 8.13
C ILE A 16 -2.66 7.28 8.43
N HIS A 17 -3.39 6.43 7.70
CA HIS A 17 -4.85 6.34 7.82
C HIS A 17 -5.30 5.03 8.50
N GLY A 18 -4.48 3.98 8.47
CA GLY A 18 -4.84 2.66 8.99
C GLY A 18 -4.35 2.36 10.41
N ASN A 19 -3.84 3.34 11.16
CA ASN A 19 -3.11 3.03 12.41
C ASN A 19 -4.01 2.41 13.51
N SER A 20 -5.31 2.73 13.53
CA SER A 20 -6.29 2.15 14.46
C SER A 20 -6.89 0.82 13.99
N ILE A 21 -6.68 0.44 12.73
CA ILE A 21 -7.25 -0.76 12.14
C ILE A 21 -6.30 -1.93 12.40
N LYS A 22 -6.85 -2.96 13.06
CA LYS A 22 -6.11 -4.18 13.44
C LYS A 22 -6.24 -5.29 12.40
N GLU A 23 -7.34 -5.31 11.66
CA GLU A 23 -7.61 -6.34 10.67
C GLU A 23 -6.78 -6.09 9.41
N VAL A 24 -6.10 -7.14 8.96
CA VAL A 24 -5.26 -7.14 7.76
C VAL A 24 -5.78 -8.22 6.83
N TYR A 25 -5.94 -7.85 5.57
CA TYR A 25 -6.47 -8.70 4.51
C TYR A 25 -5.44 -8.84 3.39
N ASP A 26 -5.41 -9.99 2.75
CA ASP A 26 -4.70 -10.17 1.47
C ASP A 26 -5.63 -9.74 0.34
N VAL A 27 -5.42 -8.52 -0.15
CA VAL A 27 -6.28 -7.91 -1.16
C VAL A 27 -5.70 -8.17 -2.56
N PRO A 28 -6.50 -8.64 -3.53
CA PRO A 28 -6.06 -8.76 -4.91
C PRO A 28 -5.52 -7.44 -5.45
N MET A 29 -4.30 -7.44 -5.97
CA MET A 29 -3.69 -6.24 -6.54
C MET A 29 -4.47 -5.73 -7.76
N SER A 30 -5.16 -6.61 -8.48
CA SER A 30 -6.02 -6.23 -9.61
C SER A 30 -7.25 -5.41 -9.20
N ALA A 31 -7.68 -5.47 -7.94
CA ALA A 31 -8.85 -4.74 -7.44
C ALA A 31 -8.54 -3.31 -6.97
N ILE A 32 -7.25 -3.00 -6.70
CA ILE A 32 -6.85 -1.74 -6.08
C ILE A 32 -6.53 -0.68 -7.14
N ASN A 33 -7.27 0.41 -7.10
CA ASN A 33 -7.06 1.58 -7.96
C ASN A 33 -5.97 2.51 -7.36
N ARG A 34 -5.00 2.90 -8.18
CA ARG A 34 -3.93 3.83 -7.81
C ARG A 34 -3.94 5.06 -8.72
N PRO A 35 -4.78 6.07 -8.42
CA PRO A 35 -5.01 7.19 -9.33
C PRO A 35 -3.84 8.18 -9.40
N ILE A 36 -2.93 8.18 -8.42
CA ILE A 36 -1.81 9.12 -8.34
C ILE A 36 -0.51 8.42 -8.75
N PRO A 37 0.28 9.00 -9.67
CA PRO A 37 1.58 8.45 -10.04
C PRO A 37 2.50 8.39 -8.82
N SER A 38 3.20 7.27 -8.67
CA SER A 38 4.08 7.04 -7.53
C SER A 38 5.50 7.54 -7.79
N GLN A 39 6.07 8.29 -6.85
CA GLN A 39 7.52 8.51 -6.81
C GLN A 39 8.17 7.34 -6.08
N LEU A 40 9.10 6.66 -6.77
CA LEU A 40 9.73 5.44 -6.27
C LEU A 40 11.24 5.63 -6.11
N ASP A 41 11.73 5.15 -4.99
CA ASP A 41 13.16 4.95 -4.73
C ASP A 41 13.45 3.48 -5.01
N LYS A 42 14.24 3.22 -6.06
CA LYS A 42 14.58 1.87 -6.50
C LYS A 42 15.25 1.05 -5.39
N GLN A 43 16.12 1.67 -4.59
CA GLN A 43 16.80 0.98 -3.52
C GLN A 43 15.82 0.54 -2.43
N LYS A 44 14.83 1.37 -2.09
CA LYS A 44 13.78 0.99 -1.13
C LYS A 44 12.91 -0.16 -1.66
N VAL A 45 12.55 -0.13 -2.94
CA VAL A 45 11.81 -1.23 -3.60
C VAL A 45 12.60 -2.54 -3.51
N GLU A 46 13.89 -2.54 -3.87
CA GLU A 46 14.72 -3.73 -3.78
C GLU A 46 14.85 -4.28 -2.35
N ASN A 47 14.97 -3.40 -1.35
CA ASN A 47 15.00 -3.84 0.06
C ASN A 47 13.71 -4.53 0.47
N MET A 48 12.56 -3.98 0.06
CA MET A 48 11.26 -4.58 0.36
C MET A 48 11.08 -5.90 -0.39
N LYS A 49 11.59 -6.02 -1.62
CA LYS A 49 11.62 -7.29 -2.36
C LYS A 49 12.43 -8.35 -1.63
N GLN A 50 13.56 -7.99 -1.03
CA GLN A 50 14.37 -8.93 -0.23
C GLN A 50 13.60 -9.46 0.97
N VAL A 51 12.84 -8.59 1.66
CA VAL A 51 11.98 -9.01 2.78
C VAL A 51 10.85 -9.93 2.31
N LEU A 52 10.15 -9.55 1.24
CA LEU A 52 9.00 -10.30 0.69
C LEU A 52 9.36 -11.67 0.08
N GLN A 53 10.63 -11.90 -0.25
CA GLN A 53 11.12 -13.19 -0.75
C GLN A 53 11.44 -14.19 0.37
N ILE A 54 11.55 -13.73 1.62
CA ILE A 54 11.82 -14.60 2.76
C ILE A 54 10.47 -14.98 3.40
N PRO A 55 10.06 -16.26 3.37
CA PRO A 55 8.80 -16.69 3.94
C PRO A 55 8.68 -16.34 5.42
N GLY A 56 7.55 -15.74 5.82
CA GLY A 56 7.26 -15.35 7.20
C GLY A 56 7.79 -13.98 7.60
N ARG A 57 8.56 -13.30 6.73
CA ARG A 57 9.02 -11.92 6.99
C ARG A 57 8.11 -10.86 6.39
N GLU A 58 7.00 -11.25 5.74
CA GLU A 58 6.03 -10.28 5.21
C GLU A 58 5.44 -9.38 6.30
N GLU A 59 5.39 -9.87 7.54
CA GLU A 59 4.91 -9.14 8.72
C GLU A 59 5.81 -7.96 9.12
N GLU A 60 7.07 -7.99 8.72
CA GLU A 60 8.01 -6.89 8.97
C GLU A 60 7.68 -5.65 8.13
N LEU A 61 6.97 -5.82 7.01
CA LEU A 61 6.45 -4.72 6.25
C LEU A 61 5.05 -4.37 6.77
N THR A 62 4.82 -3.09 7.04
CA THR A 62 3.47 -2.65 7.39
C THR A 62 2.53 -2.84 6.20
N PRO A 63 1.30 -3.32 6.45
CA PRO A 63 0.27 -3.36 5.43
C PRO A 63 0.05 -1.99 4.78
N ILE A 64 -0.39 -1.98 3.54
CA ILE A 64 -0.79 -0.74 2.88
C ILE A 64 -2.18 -0.30 3.35
N ASP A 65 -2.45 1.00 3.31
CA ASP A 65 -3.78 1.54 3.56
C ASP A 65 -4.59 1.50 2.26
N VAL A 66 -5.72 0.80 2.28
CA VAL A 66 -6.66 0.71 1.16
C VAL A 66 -8.00 1.31 1.59
N HIS A 67 -8.40 2.39 0.93
CA HIS A 67 -9.70 3.03 1.13
C HIS A 67 -10.78 2.21 0.43
N HIS A 68 -11.74 1.75 1.20
CA HIS A 68 -12.93 1.05 0.73
C HIS A 68 -14.08 2.04 0.63
N VAL A 69 -14.61 2.23 -0.58
CA VAL A 69 -15.64 3.22 -0.88
C VAL A 69 -16.84 2.52 -1.49
N LYS A 70 -17.99 2.65 -0.83
CA LYS A 70 -19.27 2.18 -1.36
C LYS A 70 -19.96 3.32 -2.09
N HIS A 71 -20.23 3.15 -3.38
CA HIS A 71 -20.94 4.14 -4.19
C HIS A 71 -21.91 3.45 -5.16
N LYS A 72 -23.19 3.88 -5.14
CA LYS A 72 -24.26 3.33 -6.00
C LYS A 72 -24.34 1.79 -5.98
N GLY A 73 -24.14 1.19 -4.81
CA GLY A 73 -24.19 -0.26 -4.62
C GLY A 73 -23.00 -1.03 -5.20
N GLN A 74 -21.89 -0.35 -5.50
CA GLN A 74 -20.62 -0.95 -5.92
C GLN A 74 -19.50 -0.60 -4.94
N ASP A 75 -18.56 -1.52 -4.75
CA ASP A 75 -17.38 -1.36 -3.91
C ASP A 75 -16.17 -0.95 -4.76
N TYR A 76 -15.45 0.07 -4.30
CA TYR A 76 -14.24 0.58 -4.92
C TYR A 76 -13.10 0.59 -3.91
N TYR A 77 -11.92 0.14 -4.34
CA TYR A 77 -10.72 0.10 -3.51
C TYR A 77 -9.67 1.06 -4.06
N PHE A 78 -9.15 1.94 -3.22
CA PHE A 78 -8.12 2.92 -3.60
C PHE A 78 -6.92 2.88 -2.66
N ALA A 79 -5.71 2.96 -3.22
CA ALA A 79 -4.49 3.12 -2.44
C ALA A 79 -3.71 4.35 -2.89
N PHE A 80 -3.49 5.28 -1.96
CA PHE A 80 -2.70 6.49 -2.20
C PHE A 80 -1.27 6.36 -1.65
N GLY A 81 -1.10 5.60 -0.56
CA GLY A 81 0.19 5.36 0.09
C GLY A 81 0.86 4.04 -0.35
N GLY A 82 1.89 3.64 0.39
CA GLY A 82 2.53 2.33 0.24
C GLY A 82 3.10 2.05 -1.15
N CYS A 83 3.55 3.08 -1.87
CA CYS A 83 3.99 2.95 -3.26
C CYS A 83 5.17 1.99 -3.45
N HIS A 84 6.20 2.04 -2.59
CA HIS A 84 7.34 1.11 -2.68
C HIS A 84 6.95 -0.33 -2.35
N ARG A 85 6.10 -0.54 -1.33
CA ARG A 85 5.58 -1.88 -0.94
C ARG A 85 4.75 -2.50 -2.06
N TRP A 86 3.93 -1.68 -2.71
CA TRP A 86 3.18 -2.06 -3.90
C TRP A 86 4.09 -2.41 -5.08
N ALA A 87 5.05 -1.54 -5.39
CA ALA A 87 5.99 -1.76 -6.49
C ALA A 87 6.80 -3.06 -6.28
N ALA A 88 7.28 -3.29 -5.05
CA ALA A 88 7.98 -4.52 -4.68
C ALA A 88 7.10 -5.77 -4.91
N SER A 89 5.85 -5.74 -4.44
CA SER A 89 4.91 -6.86 -4.63
C SER A 89 4.59 -7.09 -6.11
N LYS A 90 4.40 -6.00 -6.87
CA LYS A 90 4.12 -6.04 -8.32
C LYS A 90 5.30 -6.61 -9.12
N GLU A 91 6.53 -6.17 -8.83
CA GLU A 91 7.73 -6.66 -9.52
C GLU A 91 8.03 -8.13 -9.21
N LEU A 92 7.65 -8.62 -8.03
CA LEU A 92 7.73 -10.03 -7.67
C LEU A 92 6.59 -10.88 -8.25
N GLY A 93 5.63 -10.26 -8.96
CA GLY A 93 4.50 -10.96 -9.55
C GLY A 93 3.53 -11.53 -8.51
N ARG A 94 3.39 -10.89 -7.34
CA ARG A 94 2.39 -11.29 -6.35
C ARG A 94 0.98 -10.94 -6.81
N ASP A 95 0.04 -11.85 -6.60
CA ASP A 95 -1.38 -11.63 -6.92
C ASP A 95 -2.10 -10.77 -5.87
N THR A 96 -1.64 -10.85 -4.61
CA THR A 96 -2.23 -10.16 -3.47
C THR A 96 -1.21 -9.32 -2.70
N ILE A 97 -1.72 -8.34 -1.94
CA ILE A 97 -0.92 -7.52 -1.03
C ILE A 97 -1.64 -7.35 0.30
N ARG A 98 -0.87 -7.42 1.40
CA ARG A 98 -1.36 -7.17 2.76
C ARG A 98 -1.84 -5.72 2.88
N ALA A 99 -3.10 -5.55 3.21
CA ALA A 99 -3.73 -4.25 3.31
C ALA A 99 -4.68 -4.13 4.51
N LYS A 100 -4.83 -2.91 4.99
CA LYS A 100 -5.88 -2.52 5.94
C LYS A 100 -6.98 -1.81 5.16
N LEU A 101 -8.22 -2.31 5.28
CA LEU A 101 -9.39 -1.73 4.63
C LEU A 101 -9.96 -0.60 5.49
N ILE A 102 -9.98 0.61 4.95
CA ILE A 102 -10.47 1.82 5.61
C ILE A 102 -11.76 2.25 4.94
N GLU A 103 -12.89 2.09 5.62
CA GLU A 103 -14.18 2.62 5.16
C GLU A 103 -14.07 4.13 4.94
N THR A 104 -14.29 4.56 3.71
CA THR A 104 -14.01 5.94 3.28
C THR A 104 -15.20 6.48 2.47
N PRO A 105 -15.78 7.62 2.88
CA PRO A 105 -16.83 8.27 2.09
C PRO A 105 -16.33 8.68 0.71
N ALA A 106 -17.18 8.58 -0.31
CA ALA A 106 -16.84 8.95 -1.68
C ALA A 106 -16.40 10.43 -1.83
N SER A 107 -16.90 11.31 -0.97
CA SER A 107 -16.48 12.72 -0.89
C SER A 107 -15.00 12.88 -0.57
N VAL A 108 -14.44 12.02 0.28
CA VAL A 108 -13.01 12.02 0.64
C VAL A 108 -12.16 11.68 -0.59
N ILE A 109 -12.55 10.66 -1.34
CA ILE A 109 -11.86 10.30 -2.60
C ILE A 109 -11.95 11.44 -3.61
N SER A 110 -13.10 12.12 -3.69
CA SER A 110 -13.26 13.30 -4.54
C SER A 110 -12.31 14.44 -4.20
N THR A 111 -11.96 14.61 -2.91
CA THR A 111 -10.92 15.58 -2.51
C THR A 111 -9.55 15.20 -3.04
N TYR A 112 -9.18 13.90 -3.03
CA TYR A 112 -7.91 13.44 -3.57
C TYR A 112 -7.83 13.48 -5.11
N MET A 113 -8.95 13.18 -5.80
CA MET A 113 -8.99 13.08 -7.25
C MET A 113 -9.41 14.39 -7.95
N GLY A 114 -9.96 15.36 -7.20
CA GLY A 114 -10.45 16.63 -7.73
C GLY A 114 -11.46 16.45 -8.85
N ALA A 115 -11.23 17.13 -9.97
CA ALA A 115 -12.10 17.07 -11.15
C ALA A 115 -12.17 15.67 -11.80
N SER A 116 -11.20 14.81 -11.54
CA SER A 116 -11.14 13.45 -12.10
C SER A 116 -11.90 12.41 -11.28
N SER A 117 -12.57 12.81 -10.20
CA SER A 117 -13.32 11.88 -9.36
C SER A 117 -14.54 11.29 -10.10
N PRO A 118 -14.68 9.96 -10.15
CA PRO A 118 -15.85 9.31 -10.74
C PRO A 118 -17.11 9.42 -9.84
N PHE A 119 -16.96 9.98 -8.64
CA PHE A 119 -18.02 10.03 -7.62
C PHE A 119 -18.72 11.39 -7.52
N ARG A 120 -18.48 12.30 -8.46
CA ARG A 120 -19.22 13.57 -8.51
C ARG A 120 -20.64 13.30 -9.00
N GLU A 121 -21.61 13.98 -8.38
CA GLU A 121 -22.99 14.05 -8.85
C GLU A 121 -23.15 15.06 -9.99
#